data_AF-A0AAD9T2Z5-F1
#
_entry.id   AF-A0AAD9T2Z5-F1
#
_cell.length_a   1.000
_cell.length_b   1.000
_cell.length_c   1.000
_cell.angle_alpha   90.00
_cell.angle_beta   90.00
_cell.angle_gamma   90.00
#
_symmetry.space_group_name_H-M   'P 1'
#
loop_
_entity.id
_entity.type
_entity.pdbx_description
1 polymer ?
#
loop_
_entity_poly.entity_id
_entity_poly.type
_entity_poly.pdbx_seq_one_letter_code
_entity_poly.pdbx_strand_id
1 'polypeptide(L)'
;MASSSSQRMVHQDYIARIRYSNALPPPPNPPKLLDIPNTGLASGQYTTPGFASRLARDQPLNIEADAELGMPLDLVGMPGIFDGDESSIQAPLHPPVSHAHDRPLLRPLSSLGKPKFSDSGVSFLRRTEYISNASKPNRFESTTSRSLIDKTGSRMRRAPVSADKESPEAIKLAAEKSFIIASNLLKNPREIRHPGGKPNVKLLASYPLLPDFETITDPGGYVTVKFMSNPVPPSNAYDIRLDHSVLKPIEASEEEENAKKEARENFERDPEHYPPPDPTVEFEFFMADTPSDALKFKRKFDSLDPDKDSDDLYTQKNGEGKGVFRFKRVRPYESSTSVGGQEQKYDDEIVVVVHDGSDGLHEKAAYYYPIVQRIAIKPQRNKNIQSRKMQYTPGATKENTDNQTDFLDIVILDPTEEIRQSRDVFKTNPFGLEADEVEGEAATPAAS
;
A
#
# COMPACT_ATOMS: atom_id res chain seq x y z
N MET A 1 -34.90 75.66 -91.68
CA MET A 1 -35.98 76.57 -91.27
C MET A 1 -36.92 75.83 -90.33
N ALA A 2 -37.39 76.54 -89.31
CA ALA A 2 -38.45 76.20 -88.36
C ALA A 2 -38.08 75.33 -87.13
N SER A 3 -38.54 75.86 -86.00
CA SER A 3 -38.19 75.67 -84.59
C SER A 3 -38.98 74.55 -83.89
N SER A 4 -38.31 73.76 -83.05
CA SER A 4 -38.94 72.78 -82.16
C SER A 4 -39.37 73.42 -80.84
N SER A 5 -40.65 73.27 -80.51
CA SER A 5 -41.28 73.76 -79.29
C SER A 5 -41.18 72.75 -78.14
N SER A 6 -40.65 73.26 -77.03
CA SER A 6 -40.78 72.86 -75.63
C SER A 6 -41.39 71.49 -75.26
N GLN A 7 -40.55 70.63 -74.66
CA GLN A 7 -41.01 69.57 -73.77
C GLN A 7 -40.28 69.75 -72.43
N ARG A 8 -40.99 70.27 -71.40
CA ARG A 8 -40.43 70.43 -70.05
C ARG A 8 -40.18 69.03 -69.47
N MET A 9 -38.91 68.70 -69.27
CA MET A 9 -38.44 67.41 -68.76
C MET A 9 -38.92 67.22 -67.31
N VAL A 10 -39.75 66.19 -67.09
CA VAL A 10 -40.24 65.82 -65.76
C VAL A 10 -39.10 65.08 -65.03
N HIS A 11 -38.63 65.63 -63.91
CA HIS A 11 -37.60 64.98 -63.10
C HIS A 11 -38.23 63.81 -62.34
N GLN A 12 -38.07 62.60 -62.87
CA GLN A 12 -38.49 61.36 -62.22
C GLN A 12 -37.30 60.81 -61.42
N ASP A 13 -37.16 61.25 -60.17
CA ASP A 13 -36.23 60.66 -59.22
C ASP A 13 -36.90 59.55 -58.39
N TYR A 14 -36.13 58.55 -57.96
CA TYR A 14 -36.63 57.46 -57.14
C TYR A 14 -37.09 57.99 -55.77
N ILE A 15 -38.40 57.97 -55.53
CA ILE A 15 -39.00 58.46 -54.28
C ILE A 15 -38.82 57.39 -53.19
N ALA A 16 -37.67 57.43 -52.51
CA ALA A 16 -37.42 56.65 -51.30
C ALA A 16 -37.65 57.51 -50.06
N ARG A 17 -38.43 56.99 -49.10
CA ARG A 17 -38.66 57.67 -47.83
C ARG A 17 -37.44 57.51 -46.93
N ILE A 18 -36.57 58.52 -46.87
CA ILE A 18 -35.41 58.52 -45.97
C ILE A 18 -35.88 58.86 -44.55
N ARG A 19 -35.83 57.90 -43.62
CA ARG A 19 -36.06 58.12 -42.19
C ARG A 19 -34.83 57.68 -41.40
N TYR A 20 -34.38 58.51 -40.48
CA TYR A 20 -33.41 58.12 -39.47
C TYR A 20 -34.15 57.42 -38.33
N SER A 21 -33.74 56.19 -37.99
CA SER A 21 -34.29 55.43 -36.87
C SER A 21 -33.20 55.20 -35.84
N ASN A 22 -33.49 55.51 -34.58
CA ASN A 22 -32.63 55.17 -33.44
C ASN A 22 -33.35 54.13 -32.59
N ALA A 23 -33.55 52.94 -33.14
CA ALA A 23 -34.16 51.84 -32.42
C ALA A 23 -33.23 51.42 -31.27
N LEU A 24 -33.69 51.60 -30.03
CA LEU A 24 -32.94 51.17 -28.86
C LEU A 24 -32.86 49.64 -28.85
N PRO A 25 -31.72 49.07 -28.42
CA PRO A 25 -31.63 47.63 -28.23
C PRO A 25 -32.63 47.18 -27.14
N PRO A 26 -33.14 45.94 -27.24
CA PRO A 26 -33.95 45.37 -26.17
C PRO A 26 -33.13 45.30 -24.86
N PRO A 27 -33.79 45.30 -23.69
CA PRO A 27 -33.09 45.21 -22.41
C PRO A 27 -32.22 43.94 -22.35
N PRO A 28 -30.95 44.05 -21.94
CA PRO A 28 -29.96 42.97 -22.09
C PRO A 28 -30.13 41.81 -21.11
N ASN A 29 -31.00 41.93 -20.10
CA ASN A 29 -31.29 40.91 -19.07
C ASN A 29 -30.08 40.05 -18.67
N PRO A 30 -28.97 40.68 -18.18
CA PRO A 30 -27.79 39.92 -17.78
C PRO A 30 -28.14 38.97 -16.63
N PRO A 31 -27.37 37.87 -16.47
CA PRO A 31 -27.57 36.97 -15.34
C PRO A 31 -27.44 37.73 -14.03
N LYS A 32 -28.36 37.47 -13.10
CA LYS A 32 -28.34 38.10 -11.76
C LYS A 32 -27.25 37.44 -10.93
N LEU A 33 -26.32 38.24 -10.43
CA LEU A 33 -25.38 37.77 -9.41
C LEU A 33 -26.16 37.55 -8.10
N LEU A 34 -25.92 36.42 -7.47
CA LEU A 34 -26.47 36.10 -6.15
C LEU A 34 -25.47 36.53 -5.09
N ASP A 35 -25.97 37.05 -3.97
CA ASP A 35 -25.14 37.34 -2.81
C ASP A 35 -24.66 36.04 -2.19
N ILE A 36 -23.34 35.85 -2.19
CA ILE A 36 -22.71 34.70 -1.55
C ILE A 36 -22.68 34.98 -0.03
N PRO A 37 -23.28 34.12 0.80
CA PRO A 37 -23.27 34.33 2.24
C PRO A 37 -21.83 34.29 2.76
N ASN A 38 -21.41 35.37 3.43
CA ASN A 38 -20.09 35.51 4.03
C ASN A 38 -20.21 35.78 5.53
N THR A 39 -19.22 35.35 6.30
CA THR A 39 -19.10 35.61 7.73
C THR A 39 -18.56 37.03 7.94
N GLY A 40 -19.46 38.01 7.85
CA GLY A 40 -19.15 39.40 8.16
C GLY A 40 -18.78 39.61 9.63
N LEU A 41 -18.45 40.85 10.01
CA LEU A 41 -18.11 41.20 11.40
C LEU A 41 -19.24 40.88 12.40
N ALA A 42 -20.50 40.88 11.95
CA ALA A 42 -21.66 40.50 12.74
C ALA A 42 -21.74 38.98 13.05
N SER A 43 -21.00 38.14 12.31
CA SER A 43 -20.98 36.68 12.49
C SER A 43 -20.20 36.24 13.74
N GLY A 44 -19.63 37.17 14.52
CA GLY A 44 -18.94 36.89 15.77
C GLY A 44 -17.51 36.34 15.61
N GLN A 45 -17.19 35.67 14.50
CA GLN A 45 -15.90 35.01 14.29
C GLN A 45 -14.69 35.96 14.51
N TYR A 46 -14.75 37.18 13.97
CA TYR A 46 -13.68 38.18 14.09
C TYR A 46 -13.75 39.03 15.37
N THR A 47 -14.90 39.04 16.05
CA THR A 47 -15.10 39.81 17.29
C THR A 47 -15.00 38.94 18.55
N THR A 48 -14.85 37.61 18.40
CA THR A 48 -14.61 36.71 19.52
C THR A 48 -13.23 36.95 20.14
N PRO A 49 -13.10 36.88 21.48
CA PRO A 49 -11.79 36.95 22.15
C PRO A 49 -10.79 35.88 21.66
N GLY A 50 -11.30 34.74 21.19
CA GLY A 50 -10.50 33.66 20.61
C GLY A 50 -9.67 34.10 19.39
N PHE A 51 -10.19 35.03 18.58
CA PHE A 51 -9.48 35.57 17.42
C PHE A 51 -8.20 36.32 17.82
N ALA A 52 -8.23 37.03 18.95
CA ALA A 52 -7.07 37.77 19.48
C ALA A 52 -6.15 36.92 20.38
N SER A 53 -6.50 35.66 20.67
CA SER A 53 -5.74 34.81 21.60
C SER A 53 -4.28 34.60 21.18
N ARG A 54 -4.01 34.49 19.88
CA ARG A 54 -2.65 34.37 19.34
C ARG A 54 -1.84 35.64 19.58
N LEU A 55 -2.45 36.80 19.38
CA LEU A 55 -1.81 38.09 19.64
C LEU A 55 -1.50 38.27 21.14
N ALA A 56 -2.43 37.89 22.01
CA ALA A 56 -2.26 37.97 23.45
C ALA A 56 -1.11 37.08 23.95
N ARG A 57 -0.92 35.89 23.37
CA ARG A 57 0.17 34.96 23.73
C ARG A 57 1.55 35.40 23.22
N ASP A 58 1.59 36.23 22.19
CA ASP A 58 2.84 36.75 21.61
C ASP A 58 3.33 38.01 22.34
N GLN A 59 2.51 38.59 23.23
CA GLN A 59 2.95 39.69 24.07
C GLN A 59 4.03 39.19 25.06
N PRO A 60 5.18 39.88 25.16
CA PRO A 60 6.20 39.56 26.15
C PRO A 60 5.61 39.54 27.56
N LEU A 61 5.89 38.48 28.31
CA LEU A 61 5.43 38.37 29.69
C LEU A 61 6.13 39.42 30.56
N ASN A 62 5.36 40.08 31.42
CA ASN A 62 5.94 40.93 32.45
C ASN A 62 6.67 40.04 33.46
N ILE A 63 7.95 40.33 33.69
CA ILE A 63 8.79 39.67 34.69
C ILE A 63 8.94 40.50 35.97
N GLU A 64 8.38 41.70 36.01
CA GLU A 64 8.31 42.54 37.20
C GLU A 64 7.24 42.00 38.15
N ALA A 65 7.68 41.33 39.22
CA ALA A 65 6.80 40.67 40.18
C ALA A 65 6.17 41.66 41.17
N ASP A 66 6.99 42.53 41.76
CA ASP A 66 6.61 43.59 42.69
C ASP A 66 7.54 44.81 42.52
N ALA A 67 7.36 45.84 43.35
CA ALA A 67 8.18 47.05 43.30
C ALA A 67 9.68 46.82 43.60
N GLU A 68 10.05 45.68 44.19
CA GLU A 68 11.42 45.32 44.56
C GLU A 68 11.94 44.11 43.75
N LEU A 69 11.28 43.79 42.63
CA LEU A 69 11.59 42.68 41.71
C LEU A 69 11.74 41.31 42.42
N GLY A 70 10.94 41.07 43.45
CA GLY A 70 10.94 39.84 44.24
C GLY A 70 12.12 39.70 45.20
N MET A 71 12.89 40.77 45.44
CA MET A 71 13.99 40.83 46.41
C MET A 71 13.66 41.84 47.52
N PRO A 72 12.85 41.47 48.53
CA PRO A 72 12.37 42.41 49.53
C PRO A 72 13.52 42.94 50.41
N LEU A 73 13.68 44.27 50.46
CA LEU A 73 14.71 44.94 51.27
C LEU A 73 14.14 45.36 52.63
N ASP A 74 14.04 44.41 53.55
CA ASP A 74 13.59 44.64 54.92
C ASP A 74 14.75 44.53 55.93
N LEU A 75 14.88 45.53 56.81
CA LEU A 75 15.88 45.57 57.88
C LEU A 75 15.35 44.95 59.18
N VAL A 76 14.04 44.71 59.29
CA VAL A 76 13.42 44.14 60.48
C VAL A 76 13.93 42.71 60.71
N GLY A 77 14.53 42.47 61.87
CA GLY A 77 15.08 41.17 62.26
C GLY A 77 16.58 41.00 61.99
N MET A 78 17.23 41.97 61.34
CA MET A 78 18.69 41.97 61.19
C MET A 78 19.37 42.36 62.51
N PRO A 79 20.34 41.57 63.01
CA PRO A 79 21.02 41.89 64.27
C PRO A 79 21.76 43.23 64.20
N GLY A 80 21.63 44.06 65.25
CA GLY A 80 22.43 45.27 65.48
C GLY A 80 22.08 46.50 64.63
N ILE A 81 21.24 46.36 63.60
CA ILE A 81 21.02 47.42 62.60
C ILE A 81 20.39 48.70 63.18
N PHE A 82 19.46 48.56 64.13
CA PHE A 82 18.81 49.70 64.79
C PHE A 82 19.65 50.30 65.92
N ASP A 83 20.72 49.62 66.33
CA ASP A 83 21.68 50.06 67.35
C ASP A 83 22.92 50.75 66.75
N GLY A 84 22.96 50.91 65.42
CA GLY A 84 24.04 51.53 64.67
C GLY A 84 25.16 50.58 64.22
N ASP A 85 24.98 49.26 64.40
CA ASP A 85 25.88 48.24 63.88
C ASP A 85 25.33 47.65 62.56
N GLU A 86 25.92 48.06 61.44
CA GLU A 86 25.55 47.61 60.10
C GLU A 86 26.30 46.34 59.65
N SER A 87 27.07 45.69 60.53
CA SER A 87 27.91 44.54 60.16
C SER A 87 27.13 43.37 59.53
N SER A 88 25.84 43.21 59.85
CA SER A 88 24.98 42.14 59.34
C SER A 88 24.64 42.25 57.85
N ILE A 89 24.72 43.45 57.26
CA ILE A 89 24.44 43.72 55.83
C ILE A 89 25.71 44.07 55.04
N GLN A 90 26.85 44.20 55.70
CA GLN A 90 28.11 44.54 55.06
C GLN A 90 28.76 43.33 54.41
N ALA A 91 29.33 43.55 53.21
CA ALA A 91 30.14 42.54 52.56
C ALA A 91 31.41 42.25 53.38
N PRO A 92 31.86 40.99 53.48
CA PRO A 92 33.07 40.64 54.21
C PRO A 92 34.30 41.29 53.57
N LEU A 93 35.28 41.65 54.39
CA LEU A 93 36.52 42.30 53.93
C LEU A 93 37.31 41.44 52.93
N HIS A 94 37.24 40.11 53.05
CA HIS A 94 37.83 39.16 52.12
C HIS A 94 36.72 38.45 51.32
N PRO A 95 36.64 38.65 49.99
CA PRO A 95 35.64 37.99 49.16
C PRO A 95 35.78 36.45 49.23
N PRO A 96 34.68 35.69 49.40
CA PRO A 96 34.73 34.23 49.38
C PRO A 96 34.99 33.69 47.97
N VAL A 97 35.42 32.43 47.88
CA VAL A 97 35.58 31.73 46.60
C VAL A 97 34.20 31.49 45.97
N SER A 98 34.03 31.81 44.68
CA SER A 98 32.75 31.66 43.99
C SER A 98 32.34 30.19 43.83
N HIS A 99 31.09 29.89 44.20
CA HIS A 99 30.50 28.56 44.03
C HIS A 99 30.33 28.23 42.54
N ALA A 100 30.40 26.94 42.19
CA ALA A 100 30.31 26.50 40.81
C ALA A 100 29.00 26.91 40.11
N HIS A 101 27.88 26.94 40.85
CA HIS A 101 26.57 27.39 40.34
C HIS A 101 26.45 28.91 40.16
N ASP A 102 27.28 29.70 40.83
CA ASP A 102 27.24 31.18 40.75
C ASP A 102 28.15 31.71 39.65
N ARG A 103 29.18 30.95 39.26
CA ARG A 103 30.10 31.32 38.18
C ARG A 103 29.40 31.71 36.87
N PRO A 104 28.33 31.02 36.41
CA PRO A 104 27.58 31.43 35.22
C PRO A 104 26.80 32.74 35.38
N LEU A 105 26.38 33.09 36.61
CA LEU A 105 25.60 34.29 36.95
C LEU A 105 26.49 35.54 37.04
N LEU A 106 27.74 35.36 37.48
CA LEU A 106 28.75 36.42 37.57
C LEU A 106 29.41 36.77 36.23
N ARG A 107 28.95 36.17 35.12
CA ARG A 107 29.50 36.42 33.78
C ARG A 107 29.17 37.85 33.33
N PRO A 108 30.15 38.65 32.87
CA PRO A 108 29.87 39.98 32.35
C PRO A 108 29.01 39.87 31.08
N LEU A 109 28.18 40.88 30.84
CA LEU A 109 27.27 40.90 29.68
C LEU A 109 27.99 40.66 28.34
N SER A 110 29.24 41.13 28.21
CA SER A 110 30.09 40.91 27.03
C SER A 110 30.41 39.43 26.76
N SER A 111 30.44 38.59 27.79
CA SER A 111 30.72 37.15 27.69
C SER A 111 29.47 36.30 27.40
N LEU A 112 28.27 36.89 27.48
CA LEU A 112 27.00 36.22 27.18
C LEU A 112 26.85 35.93 25.67
N GLY A 113 27.69 36.56 24.84
CA GLY A 113 27.69 36.42 23.39
C GLY A 113 26.64 37.30 22.71
N LYS A 114 26.54 37.19 21.38
CA LYS A 114 25.44 37.83 20.64
C LYS A 114 24.14 37.07 20.95
N PRO A 115 22.99 37.74 21.10
CA PRO A 115 21.71 37.07 21.18
C PRO A 115 21.50 36.30 19.88
N LYS A 116 21.84 35.01 19.92
CA LYS A 116 21.47 34.09 18.86
C LYS A 116 19.99 33.87 19.06
N PHE A 117 19.17 34.56 18.27
CA PHE A 117 17.88 33.98 17.91
C PHE A 117 18.21 32.55 17.49
N SER A 118 17.66 31.57 18.20
CA SER A 118 17.82 30.18 17.86
C SER A 118 17.76 30.03 16.33
N ASP A 119 18.61 29.18 15.74
CA ASP A 119 18.33 28.59 14.43
C ASP A 119 17.00 27.82 14.58
N SER A 120 15.89 28.55 14.69
CA SER A 120 14.57 28.02 14.47
C SER A 120 14.64 27.62 13.02
N GLY A 121 14.73 26.31 12.77
CA GLY A 121 14.78 25.74 11.45
C GLY A 121 13.54 26.21 10.69
N VAL A 122 13.68 27.33 9.98
CA VAL A 122 12.59 27.91 9.23
C VAL A 122 12.36 26.98 8.04
N SER A 123 11.21 26.31 8.01
CA SER A 123 10.92 25.24 7.03
C SER A 123 11.01 25.68 5.56
N PHE A 124 10.87 26.98 5.29
CA PHE A 124 11.01 27.55 3.96
C PHE A 124 12.45 27.90 3.57
N LEU A 125 13.36 28.06 4.55
CA LEU A 125 14.72 28.49 4.28
C LEU A 125 15.63 27.26 4.10
N ARG A 126 15.85 26.87 2.85
CA ARG A 126 16.79 25.79 2.50
C ARG A 126 18.23 26.32 2.50
N ARG A 127 19.17 25.43 2.81
CA ARG A 127 20.61 25.69 2.64
C ARG A 127 20.93 25.81 1.15
N THR A 128 21.86 26.69 0.80
CA THR A 128 22.40 26.82 -0.56
C THR A 128 23.26 25.60 -0.91
N GLU A 129 23.05 24.99 -2.08
CA GLU A 129 23.94 23.97 -2.62
C GLU A 129 25.11 24.64 -3.36
N TYR A 130 26.33 24.14 -3.16
CA TYR A 130 27.52 24.57 -3.90
C TYR A 130 27.75 23.64 -5.10
N ILE A 131 28.14 24.22 -6.24
CA ILE A 131 28.49 23.45 -7.44
C ILE A 131 29.71 22.57 -7.11
N SER A 132 29.51 21.25 -7.09
CA SER A 132 30.57 20.26 -6.91
C SER A 132 30.66 19.39 -8.16
N ASN A 133 31.89 18.99 -8.54
CA ASN A 133 32.15 18.13 -9.71
C ASN A 133 31.52 16.73 -9.62
N ALA A 134 30.85 16.39 -8.53
CA ALA A 134 30.14 15.14 -8.33
C ALA A 134 28.64 15.32 -8.62
N SER A 135 28.28 15.94 -9.75
CA SER A 135 26.96 15.70 -10.31
C SER A 135 26.90 14.24 -10.79
N LYS A 136 25.79 13.57 -10.45
CA LYS A 136 25.51 12.15 -10.67
C LYS A 136 26.04 11.67 -12.04
N PRO A 137 26.53 10.43 -12.17
CA PRO A 137 26.82 9.82 -13.47
C PRO A 137 25.51 9.42 -14.18
N ASN A 138 24.55 10.33 -14.28
CA ASN A 138 23.49 10.19 -15.27
C ASN A 138 24.11 10.61 -16.59
N ARG A 139 24.55 9.58 -17.33
CA ARG A 139 24.96 9.65 -18.72
C ARG A 139 23.94 10.45 -19.53
N PHE A 140 24.23 11.71 -19.79
CA PHE A 140 23.83 12.32 -21.04
C PHE A 140 24.93 11.96 -22.03
N GLU A 141 24.74 10.91 -22.80
CA GLU A 141 25.61 10.61 -23.94
C GLU A 141 25.37 11.70 -24.98
N SER A 142 26.10 12.81 -24.85
CA SER A 142 26.18 13.82 -25.89
C SER A 142 26.87 13.20 -27.10
N THR A 143 26.13 13.06 -28.20
CA THR A 143 26.56 12.57 -29.51
C THR A 143 27.51 13.56 -30.21
N THR A 144 28.59 13.95 -29.56
CA THR A 144 29.64 14.76 -30.19
C THR A 144 30.96 14.02 -30.18
N SER A 145 31.61 14.03 -31.34
CA SER A 145 32.76 13.24 -31.78
C SER A 145 34.08 13.46 -31.02
N ARG A 146 34.06 14.19 -29.89
CA ARG A 146 35.26 14.50 -29.10
C ARG A 146 35.60 13.48 -28.01
N SER A 147 34.71 12.53 -27.69
CA SER A 147 35.01 11.47 -26.71
C SER A 147 35.86 10.31 -27.27
N LEU A 148 36.22 10.34 -28.55
CA LEU A 148 37.01 9.30 -29.22
C LEU A 148 38.53 9.45 -29.05
N ILE A 149 39.02 10.55 -28.47
CA ILE A 149 40.46 10.89 -28.50
C ILE A 149 41.18 10.61 -27.17
N ASP A 150 40.47 10.48 -26.04
CA ASP A 150 41.10 10.38 -24.69
C ASP A 150 41.10 8.99 -24.06
N LYS A 151 41.09 7.91 -24.85
CA LYS A 151 41.27 6.53 -24.32
C LYS A 151 42.37 5.77 -25.04
N THR A 152 43.58 6.32 -25.02
CA THR A 152 44.83 5.65 -25.40
C THR A 152 45.70 5.40 -24.17
N GLY A 153 45.17 4.69 -23.18
CA GLY A 153 45.95 4.27 -22.02
C GLY A 153 45.15 3.33 -21.13
N SER A 154 45.63 2.10 -20.97
CA SER A 154 44.99 1.02 -20.20
C SER A 154 43.79 0.33 -20.87
N ARG A 155 44.06 -0.46 -21.92
CA ARG A 155 43.25 -1.66 -22.18
C ARG A 155 43.73 -2.74 -21.22
N MET A 156 43.04 -2.92 -20.09
CA MET A 156 43.02 -4.25 -19.49
C MET A 156 42.51 -5.22 -20.56
N ARG A 157 43.23 -6.31 -20.78
CA ARG A 157 42.87 -7.36 -21.74
C ARG A 157 41.42 -7.76 -21.48
N ARG A 158 40.50 -7.34 -22.35
CA ARG A 158 39.15 -7.91 -22.36
C ARG A 158 39.32 -9.39 -22.66
N ALA A 159 38.73 -10.23 -21.82
CA ALA A 159 38.61 -11.66 -22.10
C ALA A 159 38.03 -11.84 -23.52
N PRO A 160 38.44 -12.88 -24.26
CA PRO A 160 38.00 -13.10 -25.63
C PRO A 160 36.46 -13.10 -25.71
N VAL A 161 35.95 -12.27 -26.62
CA VAL A 161 34.53 -12.14 -26.94
C VAL A 161 34.18 -13.30 -27.88
N SER A 162 33.79 -14.45 -27.32
CA SER A 162 33.19 -15.55 -28.12
C SER A 162 32.53 -16.62 -27.25
N ALA A 163 31.92 -16.25 -26.12
CA ALA A 163 30.94 -17.11 -25.50
C ALA A 163 29.58 -16.48 -25.80
N ASP A 164 28.76 -17.17 -26.60
CA ASP A 164 27.36 -16.80 -26.78
C ASP A 164 26.74 -16.78 -25.39
N LYS A 165 26.50 -15.58 -24.86
CA LYS A 165 26.01 -15.38 -23.49
C LYS A 165 24.60 -15.94 -23.29
N GLU A 166 23.91 -16.17 -24.40
CA GLU A 166 22.58 -16.78 -24.48
C GLU A 166 22.64 -18.29 -24.75
N SER A 167 23.84 -18.88 -24.90
CA SER A 167 23.97 -20.34 -24.99
C SER A 167 23.56 -20.99 -23.65
N PRO A 168 22.87 -22.14 -23.68
CA PRO A 168 22.44 -22.83 -22.46
C PRO A 168 23.59 -23.14 -21.49
N GLU A 169 24.76 -23.49 -22.02
CA GLU A 169 25.96 -23.76 -21.21
C GLU A 169 26.49 -22.51 -20.48
N ALA A 170 26.50 -21.37 -21.17
CA ALA A 170 26.93 -20.10 -20.56
C ALA A 170 25.94 -19.64 -19.47
N ILE A 171 24.63 -19.82 -19.71
CA ILE A 171 23.58 -19.53 -18.72
C ILE A 171 23.75 -20.42 -17.50
N LYS A 172 23.95 -21.73 -17.69
CA LYS A 172 24.20 -22.68 -16.60
C LYS A 172 25.43 -22.31 -15.78
N LEU A 173 26.57 -22.03 -16.42
CA LEU A 173 27.80 -21.64 -15.73
C LEU A 173 27.63 -20.32 -14.97
N ALA A 174 26.93 -19.34 -15.57
CA ALA A 174 26.63 -18.08 -14.89
C ALA A 174 25.74 -18.29 -13.66
N ALA A 175 24.75 -19.16 -13.74
CA ALA A 175 23.89 -19.54 -12.61
C ALA A 175 24.71 -20.19 -11.49
N GLU A 176 25.48 -21.24 -11.78
CA GLU A 176 26.36 -21.92 -10.81
C GLU A 176 27.34 -20.94 -10.15
N LYS A 177 27.96 -20.05 -10.94
CA LYS A 177 28.86 -19.02 -10.43
C LYS A 177 28.15 -18.07 -9.47
N SER A 178 26.89 -17.75 -9.71
CA SER A 178 26.13 -16.85 -8.82
C SER A 178 25.91 -17.48 -7.43
N PHE A 179 25.59 -18.78 -7.36
CA PHE A 179 25.48 -19.53 -6.11
C PHE A 179 26.82 -19.65 -5.37
N ILE A 180 27.92 -19.88 -6.08
CA ILE A 180 29.26 -19.91 -5.49
C ILE A 180 29.62 -18.54 -4.89
N ILE A 181 29.35 -17.45 -5.60
CA ILE A 181 29.58 -16.09 -5.09
C ILE A 181 28.71 -15.82 -3.86
N ALA A 182 27.41 -16.11 -3.92
CA ALA A 182 26.48 -15.89 -2.82
C ALA A 182 26.87 -16.67 -1.56
N SER A 183 27.23 -17.95 -1.69
CA SER A 183 27.67 -18.79 -0.56
C SER A 183 28.97 -18.30 0.07
N ASN A 184 29.94 -17.83 -0.72
CA ASN A 184 31.18 -17.26 -0.21
C ASN A 184 30.93 -15.93 0.54
N LEU A 185 30.07 -15.07 0.01
CA LEU A 185 29.69 -13.80 0.66
C LEU A 185 28.88 -14.02 1.95
N LEU A 186 28.07 -15.08 1.99
CA LEU A 186 27.33 -15.47 3.20
C LEU A 186 28.29 -15.93 4.32
N LYS A 187 29.35 -16.68 3.96
CA LYS A 187 30.41 -17.10 4.91
C LYS A 187 31.26 -15.92 5.39
N ASN A 188 31.53 -14.94 4.53
CA ASN A 188 32.35 -13.76 4.83
C ASN A 188 31.59 -12.42 4.68
N PRO A 189 30.65 -12.08 5.58
CA PRO A 189 29.78 -10.91 5.41
C PRO A 189 30.51 -9.55 5.43
N ARG A 190 31.74 -9.50 5.95
CA ARG A 190 32.57 -8.29 6.05
C ARG A 190 33.12 -7.82 4.70
N GLU A 191 33.16 -8.71 3.72
CA GLU A 191 33.61 -8.43 2.36
C GLU A 191 32.52 -7.73 1.54
N ILE A 192 31.26 -7.81 1.97
CA ILE A 192 30.14 -7.16 1.31
C ILE A 192 30.32 -5.63 1.41
N ARG A 193 30.31 -4.98 0.24
CA ARG A 193 30.41 -3.52 0.08
C ARG A 193 29.16 -3.01 -0.61
N HIS A 194 28.74 -1.80 -0.26
CA HIS A 194 27.59 -1.17 -0.90
C HIS A 194 27.88 -0.93 -2.41
N PRO A 195 26.98 -1.31 -3.33
CA PRO A 195 27.24 -1.26 -4.77
C PRO A 195 27.53 0.16 -5.29
N GLY A 196 26.92 1.18 -4.68
CA GLY A 196 27.18 2.59 -4.98
C GLY A 196 28.48 3.17 -4.40
N GLY A 197 29.43 2.35 -3.94
CA GLY A 197 30.75 2.79 -3.47
C GLY A 197 30.74 3.58 -2.15
N LYS A 198 29.65 3.54 -1.37
CA LYS A 198 29.54 4.23 -0.08
C LYS A 198 30.33 3.44 0.99
N PRO A 199 31.45 3.96 1.51
CA PRO A 199 32.34 3.20 2.39
C PRO A 199 31.79 3.04 3.82
N ASN A 200 30.90 3.95 4.25
CA ASN A 200 30.40 3.98 5.63
C ASN A 200 29.15 3.09 5.84
N VAL A 201 28.70 2.38 4.82
CA VAL A 201 27.55 1.47 4.93
C VAL A 201 28.07 0.07 5.23
N LYS A 202 27.52 -0.54 6.29
CA LYS A 202 27.84 -1.90 6.72
C LYS A 202 26.61 -2.79 6.52
N LEU A 203 26.86 -4.06 6.19
CA LEU A 203 25.81 -5.07 6.17
C LEU A 203 25.31 -5.30 7.60
N LEU A 204 23.99 -5.22 7.79
CA LEU A 204 23.34 -5.48 9.08
C LEU A 204 22.89 -6.94 9.17
N ALA A 205 22.17 -7.42 8.15
CA ALA A 205 21.72 -8.80 8.05
C ALA A 205 21.73 -9.25 6.58
N SER A 206 21.89 -10.55 6.39
CA SER A 206 21.76 -11.24 5.11
C SER A 206 20.84 -12.43 5.32
N TYR A 207 19.85 -12.58 4.45
CA TYR A 207 18.90 -13.69 4.46
C TYR A 207 19.03 -14.41 3.12
N PRO A 208 19.49 -15.68 3.10
CA PRO A 208 19.47 -16.47 1.87
C PRO A 208 18.02 -16.65 1.41
N LEU A 209 17.77 -16.52 0.11
CA LEU A 209 16.45 -16.75 -0.48
C LEU A 209 16.30 -18.25 -0.78
N LEU A 210 15.37 -18.94 -0.10
CA LEU A 210 15.16 -20.38 -0.21
C LEU A 210 13.69 -20.69 -0.54
N PRO A 211 13.40 -21.72 -1.36
CA PRO A 211 12.05 -22.25 -1.45
C PRO A 211 11.65 -22.92 -0.13
N ASP A 212 10.39 -22.77 0.28
CA ASP A 212 9.83 -23.62 1.33
C ASP A 212 9.16 -24.84 0.71
N PHE A 213 9.82 -25.99 0.83
CA PHE A 213 9.36 -27.25 0.25
C PHE A 213 8.31 -27.97 1.09
N GLU A 214 8.16 -27.62 2.37
CA GLU A 214 7.25 -28.32 3.28
C GLU A 214 5.82 -27.78 3.20
N THR A 215 5.67 -26.55 2.71
CA THR A 215 4.40 -25.82 2.68
C THR A 215 3.82 -25.68 1.27
N ILE A 216 4.32 -26.46 0.30
CA ILE A 216 3.75 -26.51 -1.04
C ILE A 216 2.38 -27.19 -0.98
N THR A 217 1.37 -26.49 -1.50
CA THR A 217 -0.01 -26.95 -1.54
C THR A 217 -0.27 -27.87 -2.74
N ASP A 218 -1.45 -28.50 -2.78
CA ASP A 218 -1.87 -29.41 -3.86
C ASP A 218 -1.75 -28.80 -5.29
N PRO A 219 -2.13 -27.52 -5.56
CA PRO A 219 -1.91 -26.90 -6.87
C PRO A 219 -0.47 -26.38 -7.06
N GLY A 220 0.45 -26.70 -6.15
CA GLY A 220 1.85 -26.29 -6.22
C GLY A 220 2.11 -24.83 -5.84
N GLY A 221 1.17 -24.16 -5.16
CA GLY A 221 1.33 -22.77 -4.70
C GLY A 221 0.03 -22.11 -4.20
N TYR A 222 0.13 -20.83 -3.86
CA TYR A 222 -0.93 -20.08 -3.17
C TYR A 222 -1.80 -19.27 -4.13
N VAL A 223 -3.01 -18.91 -3.68
CA VAL A 223 -3.90 -18.02 -4.42
C VAL A 223 -4.06 -16.72 -3.65
N THR A 224 -3.85 -15.60 -4.33
CA THR A 224 -4.05 -14.27 -3.75
C THR A 224 -5.42 -13.74 -4.12
N VAL A 225 -6.28 -13.54 -3.12
CA VAL A 225 -7.62 -12.99 -3.32
C VAL A 225 -7.70 -11.57 -2.78
N LYS A 226 -8.07 -10.62 -3.64
CA LYS A 226 -8.25 -9.20 -3.28
C LYS A 226 -9.73 -8.83 -3.25
N PHE A 227 -10.21 -8.44 -2.06
CA PHE A 227 -11.53 -7.84 -1.91
C PHE A 227 -11.55 -6.40 -2.47
N MET A 228 -12.41 -6.13 -3.46
CA MET A 228 -12.60 -4.76 -3.98
C MET A 228 -13.30 -3.84 -2.98
N SER A 229 -14.05 -4.41 -2.04
CA SER A 229 -14.73 -3.69 -0.95
C SER A 229 -14.57 -4.46 0.35
N ASN A 230 -14.40 -3.75 1.47
CA ASN A 230 -14.17 -4.37 2.77
C ASN A 230 -15.26 -5.42 3.12
N PRO A 231 -14.89 -6.69 3.39
CA PRO A 231 -15.82 -7.76 3.77
C PRO A 231 -16.42 -7.58 5.18
N VAL A 232 -15.83 -6.75 6.04
CA VAL A 232 -16.30 -6.49 7.41
C VAL A 232 -16.72 -5.02 7.61
N PRO A 233 -17.51 -4.71 8.66
CA PRO A 233 -17.81 -3.32 9.03
C PRO A 233 -16.52 -2.50 9.28
N PRO A 234 -16.55 -1.19 9.01
CA PRO A 234 -15.39 -0.33 9.25
C PRO A 234 -15.04 -0.31 10.74
N SER A 235 -13.77 -0.55 11.05
CA SER A 235 -13.20 -0.56 12.40
C SER A 235 -11.82 0.09 12.37
N ASN A 236 -11.37 0.61 13.52
CA ASN A 236 -9.99 1.10 13.69
C ASN A 236 -8.98 -0.03 13.95
N ALA A 237 -9.46 -1.24 14.21
CA ALA A 237 -8.63 -2.42 14.44
C ALA A 237 -8.86 -3.47 13.34
N TYR A 238 -7.79 -4.19 12.99
CA TYR A 238 -7.85 -5.31 12.06
C TYR A 238 -8.66 -6.47 12.65
N ASP A 239 -9.61 -7.01 11.87
CA ASP A 239 -10.44 -8.14 12.31
C ASP A 239 -9.72 -9.46 12.02
N ILE A 240 -9.16 -10.07 13.07
CA ILE A 240 -8.39 -11.32 12.99
C ILE A 240 -9.17 -12.50 12.39
N ARG A 241 -10.50 -12.42 12.34
CA ARG A 241 -11.34 -13.45 11.71
C ARG A 241 -11.13 -13.52 10.21
N LEU A 242 -10.57 -12.48 9.58
CA LEU A 242 -10.24 -12.47 8.16
C LEU A 242 -9.07 -13.38 7.81
N ASP A 243 -8.06 -13.49 8.67
CA ASP A 243 -6.86 -14.32 8.44
C ASP A 243 -7.20 -15.82 8.33
N HIS A 244 -8.30 -16.22 8.96
CA HIS A 244 -8.75 -17.61 9.05
C HIS A 244 -10.15 -17.79 8.46
N SER A 245 -10.49 -16.98 7.46
CA SER A 245 -11.78 -17.06 6.77
C SER A 245 -11.75 -18.08 5.64
N VAL A 246 -12.92 -18.58 5.25
CA VAL A 246 -13.05 -19.58 4.18
C VAL A 246 -13.80 -18.98 3.00
N LEU A 247 -13.17 -19.05 1.84
CA LEU A 247 -13.76 -18.67 0.57
C LEU A 247 -14.01 -19.95 -0.24
N LYS A 248 -15.28 -20.31 -0.45
CA LYS A 248 -15.68 -21.52 -1.16
C LYS A 248 -16.21 -21.16 -2.56
N PRO A 249 -15.67 -21.70 -3.65
CA PRO A 249 -16.28 -21.58 -4.97
C PRO A 249 -17.68 -22.20 -4.98
N ILE A 250 -18.63 -21.56 -5.65
CA ILE A 250 -19.97 -22.10 -5.88
C ILE A 250 -19.90 -23.05 -7.07
N GLU A 251 -20.37 -24.28 -6.88
CA GLU A 251 -20.52 -25.25 -7.95
C GLU A 251 -21.64 -24.77 -8.90
N ALA A 252 -21.32 -24.70 -10.18
CA ALA A 252 -22.30 -24.36 -11.20
C ALA A 252 -23.30 -25.52 -11.34
N SER A 253 -24.57 -25.20 -11.55
CA SER A 253 -25.56 -26.24 -11.85
C SER A 253 -25.25 -26.92 -13.19
N GLU A 254 -25.67 -28.17 -13.37
CA GLU A 254 -25.44 -28.93 -14.62
C GLU A 254 -25.95 -28.16 -15.85
N GLU A 255 -27.05 -27.42 -15.72
CA GLU A 255 -27.60 -26.56 -16.78
C GLU A 255 -26.67 -25.39 -17.12
N GLU A 256 -26.10 -24.74 -16.11
CA GLU A 256 -25.15 -23.63 -16.27
C GLU A 256 -23.81 -24.11 -16.84
N GLU A 257 -23.33 -25.29 -16.42
CA GLU A 257 -22.12 -25.91 -16.97
C GLU A 257 -22.29 -26.26 -18.45
N ASN A 258 -23.43 -26.85 -18.82
CA ASN A 258 -23.76 -27.15 -20.22
C ASN A 258 -23.83 -25.86 -21.05
N ALA A 259 -24.48 -24.81 -20.55
CA ALA A 259 -24.54 -23.52 -21.23
C ALA A 259 -23.15 -22.87 -21.40
N LYS A 260 -22.28 -22.95 -20.37
CA LYS A 260 -20.90 -22.46 -20.45
C LYS A 260 -20.08 -23.27 -21.46
N LYS A 261 -20.27 -24.58 -21.52
CA LYS A 261 -19.59 -25.47 -22.47
C LYS A 261 -20.03 -25.16 -23.90
N GLU A 262 -21.32 -25.04 -24.16
CA GLU A 262 -21.85 -24.66 -25.47
C GLU A 262 -21.34 -23.28 -25.91
N ALA A 263 -21.31 -22.30 -24.99
CA ALA A 263 -20.77 -20.97 -25.28
C ALA A 263 -19.28 -21.03 -25.64
N ARG A 264 -18.49 -21.84 -24.92
CA ARG A 264 -17.06 -22.06 -25.22
C ARG A 264 -16.87 -22.72 -26.58
N GLU A 265 -17.60 -23.80 -26.87
CA GLU A 265 -17.53 -24.49 -28.17
C GLU A 265 -17.95 -23.57 -29.34
N ASN A 266 -18.96 -22.71 -29.14
CA ASN A 266 -19.36 -21.75 -30.15
C ASN A 266 -18.30 -20.67 -30.38
N PHE A 267 -17.66 -20.18 -29.31
CA PHE A 267 -16.54 -19.24 -29.38
C PHE A 267 -15.32 -19.85 -30.08
N GLU A 268 -14.97 -21.10 -29.78
CA GLU A 268 -13.88 -21.82 -30.44
C GLU A 268 -14.13 -22.04 -31.94
N ARG A 269 -15.40 -22.27 -32.33
CA ARG A 269 -15.78 -22.42 -33.76
C ARG A 269 -15.75 -21.10 -34.52
N ASP A 270 -16.23 -20.01 -33.92
CA ASP A 270 -16.29 -18.70 -34.57
C ASP A 270 -16.09 -17.55 -33.55
N PRO A 271 -14.83 -17.17 -33.29
CA PRO A 271 -14.50 -16.10 -32.35
C PRO A 271 -14.98 -14.70 -32.78
N GLU A 272 -15.30 -14.48 -34.05
CA GLU A 272 -15.75 -13.17 -34.54
C GLU A 272 -17.24 -12.94 -34.26
N HIS A 273 -18.06 -14.00 -34.28
CA HIS A 273 -19.51 -13.90 -34.12
C HIS A 273 -20.00 -14.24 -32.71
N TYR A 274 -19.26 -15.07 -31.97
CA TYR A 274 -19.62 -15.41 -30.58
C TYR A 274 -18.72 -14.66 -29.60
N PRO A 275 -19.27 -14.13 -28.49
CA PRO A 275 -18.46 -13.53 -27.44
C PRO A 275 -17.67 -14.61 -26.68
N PRO A 276 -16.54 -14.25 -26.04
CA PRO A 276 -15.81 -15.18 -25.18
C PRO A 276 -16.70 -15.65 -24.01
N PRO A 277 -16.53 -16.90 -23.56
CA PRO A 277 -17.30 -17.44 -22.43
C PRO A 277 -17.03 -16.62 -21.17
N ASP A 278 -18.04 -16.49 -20.31
CA ASP A 278 -17.92 -15.72 -19.07
C ASP A 278 -16.93 -16.41 -18.09
N PRO A 279 -15.78 -15.78 -17.77
CA PRO A 279 -14.79 -16.36 -16.86
C PRO A 279 -15.16 -16.13 -15.38
N THR A 280 -16.33 -15.58 -15.09
CA THR A 280 -16.73 -15.31 -13.71
C THR A 280 -16.92 -16.59 -12.91
N VAL A 281 -16.31 -16.60 -11.73
CA VAL A 281 -16.43 -17.63 -10.71
C VAL A 281 -17.12 -16.99 -9.51
N GLU A 282 -18.14 -17.66 -9.01
CA GLU A 282 -18.90 -17.22 -7.85
C GLU A 282 -18.34 -17.88 -6.60
N PHE A 283 -18.34 -17.14 -5.48
CA PHE A 283 -17.79 -17.59 -4.21
C PHE A 283 -18.75 -17.28 -3.06
N GLU A 284 -18.82 -18.19 -2.10
CA GLU A 284 -19.39 -17.94 -0.78
C GLU A 284 -18.28 -17.65 0.22
N PHE A 285 -18.43 -16.55 0.97
CA PHE A 285 -17.47 -16.16 1.99
C PHE A 285 -18.00 -16.45 3.39
N PHE A 286 -17.21 -17.19 4.17
CA PHE A 286 -17.53 -17.62 5.52
C PHE A 286 -16.48 -17.12 6.53
N MET A 287 -16.93 -16.71 7.71
CA MET A 287 -16.06 -16.23 8.79
C MET A 287 -16.45 -16.89 10.12
N ALA A 288 -15.48 -17.02 11.02
CA ALA A 288 -15.75 -17.45 12.39
C ALA A 288 -16.72 -16.47 13.07
N ASP A 289 -17.54 -16.94 14.01
CA ASP A 289 -18.51 -16.07 14.68
C ASP A 289 -17.77 -15.08 15.61
N THR A 290 -16.82 -15.59 16.40
CA THR A 290 -16.01 -14.78 17.33
C THR A 290 -14.51 -14.76 16.98
N PRO A 291 -13.77 -13.72 17.42
CA PRO A 291 -12.32 -13.67 17.26
C PRO A 291 -11.59 -14.82 17.98
N SER A 292 -12.11 -15.26 19.13
CA SER A 292 -11.56 -16.41 19.86
C SER A 292 -11.68 -17.71 19.07
N ASP A 293 -12.77 -17.91 18.34
CA ASP A 293 -12.97 -19.08 17.50
C ASP A 293 -11.98 -19.12 16.34
N ALA A 294 -11.71 -17.97 15.71
CA ALA A 294 -10.68 -17.85 14.68
C ALA A 294 -9.27 -18.18 15.22
N LEU A 295 -8.95 -17.76 16.45
CA LEU A 295 -7.68 -18.10 17.08
C LEU A 295 -7.57 -19.59 17.42
N LYS A 296 -8.65 -20.23 17.86
CA LYS A 296 -8.66 -21.70 18.08
C LYS A 296 -8.41 -22.45 16.78
N PHE A 297 -9.02 -22.00 15.68
CA PHE A 297 -8.76 -22.56 14.35
C PHE A 297 -7.30 -22.40 13.95
N LYS A 298 -6.72 -21.20 14.13
CA LYS A 298 -5.29 -20.95 13.90
C LYS A 298 -4.39 -21.91 14.66
N ARG A 299 -4.67 -22.12 15.95
CA ARG A 299 -3.87 -23.01 16.83
C ARG A 299 -3.80 -24.44 16.32
N LYS A 300 -4.83 -24.94 15.61
CA LYS A 300 -4.80 -26.28 15.00
C LYS A 300 -3.72 -26.42 13.92
N PHE A 301 -3.36 -25.32 13.24
CA PHE A 301 -2.31 -25.30 12.21
C PHE A 301 -0.93 -24.89 12.73
N ASP A 302 -0.82 -24.55 14.02
CA ASP A 302 0.45 -24.17 14.62
C ASP A 302 1.28 -25.42 14.95
N SER A 303 2.37 -25.63 14.22
CA SER A 303 3.26 -26.78 14.42
C SER A 303 4.02 -26.74 15.73
N LEU A 304 4.15 -25.55 16.35
CA LEU A 304 4.85 -25.35 17.61
C LEU A 304 3.92 -25.48 18.84
N ASP A 305 2.61 -25.54 18.63
CA ASP A 305 1.64 -25.69 19.71
C ASP A 305 1.50 -27.18 20.13
N PRO A 306 1.89 -27.55 21.36
CA PRO A 306 1.80 -28.94 21.82
C PRO A 306 0.36 -29.43 21.94
N ASP A 307 -0.61 -28.51 22.09
CA ASP A 307 -2.03 -28.83 22.26
C ASP A 307 -2.82 -28.70 20.95
N LYS A 308 -2.14 -28.55 19.80
CA LYS A 308 -2.80 -28.37 18.49
C LYS A 308 -3.78 -29.50 18.15
N ASP A 309 -3.52 -30.71 18.62
CA ASP A 309 -4.34 -31.89 18.32
C ASP A 309 -5.51 -32.07 19.30
N SER A 310 -5.62 -31.22 20.32
CA SER A 310 -6.73 -31.28 21.28
C SER A 310 -8.10 -31.04 20.62
N ASP A 311 -9.08 -31.85 21.02
CA ASP A 311 -10.48 -31.72 20.63
C ASP A 311 -11.15 -30.48 21.24
N ASP A 312 -10.59 -29.91 22.32
CA ASP A 312 -11.11 -28.71 22.99
C ASP A 312 -10.98 -27.44 22.13
N LEU A 313 -10.16 -27.49 21.07
CA LEU A 313 -10.03 -26.41 20.10
C LEU A 313 -11.27 -26.27 19.21
N TYR A 314 -12.04 -27.34 19.01
CA TYR A 314 -13.25 -27.27 18.19
C TYR A 314 -14.32 -26.40 18.86
N THR A 315 -15.03 -25.61 18.04
CA THR A 315 -16.00 -24.63 18.56
C THR A 315 -17.35 -25.27 18.84
N GLN A 316 -17.71 -26.31 18.08
CA GLN A 316 -18.98 -27.02 18.21
C GLN A 316 -18.81 -28.53 17.99
N LYS A 317 -19.87 -29.30 18.25
CA LYS A 317 -19.96 -30.72 17.89
C LYS A 317 -21.04 -30.90 16.83
N ASN A 318 -20.76 -31.69 15.81
CA ASN A 318 -21.75 -32.02 14.78
C ASN A 318 -22.83 -32.99 15.32
N GLY A 319 -23.81 -33.34 14.48
CA GLY A 319 -24.87 -34.30 14.83
C GLY A 319 -24.37 -35.72 15.18
N GLU A 320 -23.14 -36.06 14.80
CA GLU A 320 -22.46 -37.32 15.14
C GLU A 320 -21.59 -37.22 16.41
N GLY A 321 -21.54 -36.04 17.06
CA GLY A 321 -20.73 -35.78 18.25
C GLY A 321 -19.25 -35.46 18.00
N LYS A 322 -18.81 -35.35 16.74
CA LYS A 322 -17.43 -34.98 16.36
C LYS A 322 -17.22 -33.47 16.47
N GLY A 323 -16.03 -33.05 16.92
CA GLY A 323 -15.66 -31.64 16.98
C GLY A 323 -15.56 -31.00 15.59
N VAL A 324 -16.13 -29.81 15.43
CA VAL A 324 -16.13 -29.03 14.19
C VAL A 324 -15.85 -27.56 14.47
N PHE A 325 -15.22 -26.89 13.50
CA PHE A 325 -15.16 -25.43 13.44
C PHE A 325 -16.33 -24.91 12.63
N ARG A 326 -17.29 -24.25 13.29
CA ARG A 326 -18.43 -23.64 12.61
C ARG A 326 -18.10 -22.24 12.11
N PHE A 327 -18.23 -22.03 10.81
CA PHE A 327 -18.12 -20.73 10.15
C PHE A 327 -19.50 -20.25 9.70
N LYS A 328 -19.76 -18.95 9.85
CA LYS A 328 -21.01 -18.32 9.45
C LYS A 328 -20.84 -17.66 8.09
N ARG A 329 -21.83 -17.82 7.21
CA ARG A 329 -21.87 -17.14 5.91
C ARG A 329 -21.99 -15.64 6.10
N VAL A 330 -21.17 -14.88 5.38
CA VAL A 330 -21.17 -13.41 5.40
C VAL A 330 -21.93 -12.87 4.20
N ARG A 331 -21.44 -13.15 2.98
CA ARG A 331 -22.04 -12.69 1.71
C ARG A 331 -21.42 -13.42 0.50
N PRO A 332 -22.11 -13.46 -0.65
CA PRO A 332 -21.53 -13.99 -1.88
C PRO A 332 -20.69 -12.94 -2.64
N TYR A 333 -19.69 -13.43 -3.38
CA TYR A 333 -18.77 -12.66 -4.20
C TYR A 333 -18.71 -13.26 -5.61
N GLU A 334 -18.35 -12.44 -6.61
CA GLU A 334 -18.01 -12.89 -7.96
C GLU A 334 -16.61 -12.38 -8.32
N SER A 335 -15.86 -13.16 -9.10
CA SER A 335 -14.59 -12.71 -9.64
C SER A 335 -14.80 -11.54 -10.61
N SER A 336 -13.98 -10.49 -10.48
CA SER A 336 -13.93 -9.40 -11.45
C SER A 336 -12.79 -9.60 -12.44
N THR A 337 -11.67 -10.14 -11.95
CA THR A 337 -10.48 -10.46 -12.74
C THR A 337 -9.81 -11.67 -12.13
N SER A 338 -9.39 -12.61 -12.97
CA SER A 338 -8.57 -13.77 -12.59
C SER A 338 -7.39 -13.84 -13.56
N VAL A 339 -6.17 -13.83 -13.04
CA VAL A 339 -4.93 -13.93 -13.82
C VAL A 339 -4.01 -14.95 -13.16
N GLY A 340 -3.21 -15.63 -13.97
CA GLY A 340 -2.26 -16.64 -13.53
C GLY A 340 -2.69 -18.06 -13.94
N GLY A 341 -1.86 -19.00 -13.57
CA GLY A 341 -1.99 -20.42 -13.84
C GLY A 341 -0.79 -21.15 -13.24
N GLN A 342 -0.88 -22.47 -13.15
CA GLN A 342 0.18 -23.29 -12.55
C GLN A 342 1.53 -23.12 -13.28
N GLU A 343 1.50 -22.92 -14.60
CA GLU A 343 2.69 -22.72 -15.44
C GLU A 343 3.36 -21.35 -15.20
N GLN A 344 2.61 -20.33 -14.79
CA GLN A 344 3.07 -18.94 -14.68
C GLN A 344 3.30 -18.50 -13.22
N LYS A 345 3.30 -19.44 -12.27
CA LYS A 345 3.23 -19.16 -10.83
C LYS A 345 4.47 -18.48 -10.21
N TYR A 346 5.53 -18.29 -11.00
CA TYR A 346 6.76 -17.58 -10.61
C TYR A 346 6.98 -16.28 -11.40
N ASP A 347 6.15 -15.98 -12.40
CA ASP A 347 6.41 -14.93 -13.38
C ASP A 347 6.08 -13.53 -12.83
N ASP A 348 4.94 -13.42 -12.14
CA ASP A 348 4.37 -12.12 -11.74
C ASP A 348 4.68 -11.75 -10.28
N GLU A 349 4.32 -12.63 -9.34
CA GLU A 349 4.35 -12.33 -7.90
C GLU A 349 4.73 -13.58 -7.10
N ILE A 350 5.60 -13.39 -6.11
CA ILE A 350 5.93 -14.40 -5.10
C ILE A 350 5.76 -13.78 -3.73
N VAL A 351 5.29 -14.56 -2.77
CA VAL A 351 5.30 -14.13 -1.36
C VAL A 351 6.66 -14.46 -0.78
N VAL A 352 7.26 -13.53 -0.05
CA VAL A 352 8.52 -13.76 0.68
C VAL A 352 8.29 -13.52 2.16
N VAL A 353 8.60 -14.52 2.98
CA VAL A 353 8.55 -14.45 4.44
C VAL A 353 9.97 -14.55 4.98
N VAL A 354 10.37 -13.62 5.82
CA VAL A 354 11.72 -13.55 6.38
C VAL A 354 11.71 -14.12 7.79
N HIS A 355 12.53 -15.15 8.03
CA HIS A 355 12.73 -15.76 9.32
C HIS A 355 14.14 -15.46 9.85
N ASP A 356 14.21 -15.13 11.15
CA ASP A 356 15.48 -14.87 11.85
C ASP A 356 16.12 -16.14 12.42
N GLY A 357 15.44 -17.29 12.32
CA GLY A 357 15.89 -18.57 12.88
C GLY A 357 15.59 -18.75 14.37
N SER A 358 14.79 -17.87 14.96
CA SER A 358 14.39 -17.90 16.38
C SER A 358 13.25 -18.87 16.69
N ASP A 359 12.47 -19.23 15.67
CA ASP A 359 11.14 -19.81 15.86
C ASP A 359 11.20 -21.33 16.04
N GLY A 360 12.37 -21.95 15.91
CA GLY A 360 12.58 -23.40 16.06
C GLY A 360 12.09 -24.26 14.89
N LEU A 361 11.29 -23.69 13.99
CA LEU A 361 10.78 -24.38 12.79
C LEU A 361 11.63 -24.12 11.54
N HIS A 362 11.91 -22.85 11.27
CA HIS A 362 12.65 -22.44 10.07
C HIS A 362 14.05 -21.94 10.42
N GLU A 363 15.01 -22.23 9.55
CA GLU A 363 16.34 -21.65 9.63
C GLU A 363 16.30 -20.15 9.27
N LYS A 364 17.41 -19.45 9.52
CA LYS A 364 17.53 -18.04 9.14
C LYS A 364 17.61 -17.89 7.62
N ALA A 365 16.47 -17.62 7.00
CA ALA A 365 16.34 -17.43 5.56
C ALA A 365 15.11 -16.58 5.20
N ALA A 366 15.10 -16.09 3.97
CA ALA A 366 13.90 -15.56 3.32
C ALA A 366 13.28 -16.71 2.52
N TYR A 367 12.14 -17.20 2.96
CA TYR A 367 11.42 -18.27 2.28
C TYR A 367 10.46 -17.68 1.27
N TYR A 368 10.46 -18.19 0.03
CA TYR A 368 9.52 -17.77 -0.99
C TYR A 368 8.45 -18.81 -1.28
N TYR A 369 7.25 -18.31 -1.60
CA TYR A 369 6.06 -19.10 -1.88
C TYR A 369 5.47 -18.64 -3.22
N PRO A 370 5.27 -19.55 -4.20
CA PRO A 370 4.70 -19.21 -5.50
C PRO A 370 3.23 -18.81 -5.39
N ILE A 371 2.79 -17.90 -6.24
CA ILE A 371 1.38 -17.52 -6.38
C ILE A 371 0.87 -18.08 -7.70
N VAL A 372 -0.01 -19.07 -7.62
CA VAL A 372 -0.63 -19.73 -8.78
C VAL A 372 -1.63 -18.81 -9.47
N GLN A 373 -2.46 -18.12 -8.69
CA GLN A 373 -3.54 -17.32 -9.24
C GLN A 373 -3.78 -16.06 -8.41
N ARG A 374 -4.11 -14.97 -9.09
CA ARG A 374 -4.57 -13.73 -8.47
C ARG A 374 -5.99 -13.44 -8.89
N ILE A 375 -6.87 -13.30 -7.91
CA ILE A 375 -8.29 -13.07 -8.12
C ILE A 375 -8.69 -11.77 -7.42
N ALA A 376 -9.30 -10.84 -8.13
CA ALA A 376 -10.02 -9.73 -7.50
C ALA A 376 -11.51 -10.08 -7.45
N ILE A 377 -12.14 -9.88 -6.30
CA ILE A 377 -13.54 -10.26 -6.06
C ILE A 377 -14.36 -9.05 -5.64
N LYS A 378 -15.61 -9.00 -6.13
CA LYS A 378 -16.59 -7.95 -5.80
C LYS A 378 -17.90 -8.56 -5.29
N PRO A 379 -18.64 -7.90 -4.39
CA PRO A 379 -19.90 -8.43 -3.89
C PRO A 379 -20.93 -8.56 -5.02
N GLN A 380 -21.69 -9.66 -5.04
CA GLN A 380 -22.78 -9.87 -5.99
C GLN A 380 -23.99 -8.96 -5.66
N ARG A 381 -23.95 -7.69 -6.08
CA ARG A 381 -25.09 -6.76 -5.89
C ARG A 381 -26.11 -6.87 -7.01
N ASN A 382 -25.67 -7.12 -8.25
CA ASN A 382 -26.53 -7.08 -9.43
C ASN A 382 -27.42 -8.32 -9.57
N LYS A 383 -26.87 -9.52 -9.32
CA LYS A 383 -27.63 -10.79 -9.34
C LYS A 383 -28.78 -10.77 -8.33
N ASN A 384 -28.50 -10.31 -7.10
CA ASN A 384 -29.50 -10.08 -6.05
C ASN A 384 -30.62 -9.06 -6.41
N ILE A 385 -30.31 -8.06 -7.24
CA ILE A 385 -31.32 -7.08 -7.70
C ILE A 385 -32.16 -7.67 -8.85
N GLN A 386 -31.51 -8.38 -9.78
CA GLN A 386 -32.17 -9.02 -10.91
C GLN A 386 -33.08 -10.17 -10.45
N SER A 387 -32.65 -11.01 -9.52
CA SER A 387 -33.46 -12.09 -8.94
C SER A 387 -34.69 -11.55 -8.21
N ARG A 388 -34.55 -10.48 -7.40
CA ARG A 388 -35.69 -9.78 -6.77
C ARG A 388 -36.63 -9.14 -7.78
N LYS A 389 -36.13 -8.65 -8.92
CA LYS A 389 -36.95 -8.06 -9.98
C LYS A 389 -37.71 -9.15 -10.75
N MET A 390 -37.07 -10.30 -11.01
CA MET A 390 -37.64 -11.45 -11.69
C MET A 390 -38.62 -12.26 -10.82
N GLN A 391 -38.53 -12.18 -9.48
CA GLN A 391 -39.52 -12.78 -8.56
C GLN A 391 -40.96 -12.29 -8.79
N TYR A 392 -41.14 -11.11 -9.37
CA TYR A 392 -42.45 -10.54 -9.69
C TYR A 392 -42.88 -10.77 -11.15
N THR A 393 -42.07 -11.47 -11.95
CA THR A 393 -42.36 -11.77 -13.36
C THR A 393 -43.04 -13.14 -13.48
N PRO A 394 -44.29 -13.22 -13.99
CA PRO A 394 -44.95 -14.51 -14.20
C PRO A 394 -44.18 -15.36 -15.21
N GLY A 395 -43.77 -16.57 -14.81
CA GLY A 395 -43.05 -17.53 -15.66
C GLY A 395 -41.52 -17.45 -15.64
N ALA A 396 -40.93 -16.55 -14.85
CA ALA A 396 -39.49 -16.55 -14.63
C ALA A 396 -39.05 -17.76 -13.79
N THR A 397 -37.97 -18.43 -14.19
CA THR A 397 -37.28 -19.44 -13.40
C THR A 397 -36.92 -18.82 -12.05
N LYS A 398 -37.53 -19.32 -10.98
CA LYS A 398 -37.17 -18.92 -9.62
C LYS A 398 -35.79 -19.50 -9.35
N GLU A 399 -34.79 -18.64 -9.13
CA GLU A 399 -33.55 -19.11 -8.49
C GLU A 399 -33.94 -19.80 -7.18
N ASN A 400 -33.52 -21.06 -6.99
CA ASN A 400 -33.79 -21.82 -5.78
C ASN A 400 -33.01 -21.21 -4.60
N THR A 401 -33.55 -20.17 -4.00
CA THR A 401 -33.00 -19.53 -2.79
C THR A 401 -33.08 -20.43 -1.55
N ASP A 402 -33.80 -21.55 -1.63
CA ASP A 402 -34.06 -22.46 -0.51
C ASP A 402 -32.84 -23.29 -0.10
N ASN A 403 -31.79 -23.36 -0.93
CA ASN A 403 -30.54 -24.10 -0.65
C ASN A 403 -29.36 -23.17 -0.33
N GLN A 404 -29.58 -22.10 0.42
CA GLN A 404 -28.51 -21.20 0.85
C GLN A 404 -27.80 -21.72 2.09
N THR A 405 -26.47 -21.88 2.04
CA THR A 405 -25.66 -22.39 3.15
C THR A 405 -25.48 -21.34 4.24
N ASP A 406 -26.16 -21.43 5.37
CA ASP A 406 -25.98 -20.46 6.46
C ASP A 406 -24.68 -20.66 7.25
N PHE A 407 -24.32 -21.92 7.48
CA PHE A 407 -23.15 -22.32 8.26
C PHE A 407 -22.34 -23.39 7.54
N LEU A 408 -21.03 -23.30 7.67
CA LEU A 408 -20.07 -24.27 7.15
C LEU A 408 -19.34 -24.90 8.34
N ASP A 409 -19.55 -26.19 8.55
CA ASP A 409 -18.86 -26.97 9.57
C ASP A 409 -17.61 -27.60 8.94
N ILE A 410 -16.43 -27.24 9.47
CA ILE A 410 -15.12 -27.68 8.96
C ILE A 410 -14.47 -28.62 9.96
N VAL A 411 -13.97 -29.75 9.45
CA VAL A 411 -13.07 -30.68 10.16
C VAL A 411 -11.72 -30.64 9.49
N ILE A 412 -10.67 -30.58 10.30
CA ILE A 412 -9.28 -30.62 9.83
C ILE A 412 -8.82 -32.07 9.92
N LEU A 413 -8.30 -32.59 8.82
CA LEU A 413 -7.78 -33.94 8.68
C LEU A 413 -6.32 -33.87 8.22
N ASP A 414 -5.52 -34.84 8.63
CA ASP A 414 -4.17 -35.00 8.11
C ASP A 414 -4.21 -35.43 6.63
N PRO A 415 -3.25 -34.98 5.81
CA PRO A 415 -3.19 -35.34 4.40
C PRO A 415 -2.95 -36.84 4.25
N THR A 416 -3.74 -37.47 3.39
CA THR A 416 -3.57 -38.87 2.97
C THR A 416 -2.23 -39.07 2.24
N GLU A 417 -1.78 -40.32 2.12
CA GLU A 417 -0.51 -40.63 1.44
C GLU A 417 -0.51 -40.16 -0.03
N GLU A 418 -1.64 -40.28 -0.73
CA GLU A 418 -1.81 -39.79 -2.10
C GLU A 418 -1.61 -38.27 -2.20
N ILE A 419 -2.17 -37.50 -1.27
CA ILE A 419 -2.02 -36.04 -1.21
C ILE A 419 -0.57 -35.65 -0.88
N ARG A 420 0.14 -36.45 -0.07
CA ARG A 420 1.55 -36.19 0.21
C ARG A 420 2.41 -36.44 -1.02
N GLN A 421 2.15 -37.51 -1.76
CA GLN A 421 2.86 -37.83 -2.99
C GLN A 421 2.65 -36.75 -4.06
N SER A 422 1.42 -36.26 -4.25
CA SER A 422 1.14 -35.19 -5.21
C SER A 422 1.85 -33.87 -4.85
N ARG A 423 1.98 -33.55 -3.57
CA ARG A 423 2.78 -32.40 -3.09
C ARG A 423 4.26 -32.60 -3.30
N ASP A 424 4.78 -33.80 -3.05
CA ASP A 424 6.20 -34.11 -3.14
C ASP A 424 6.76 -33.96 -4.57
N VAL A 425 5.93 -34.17 -5.60
CA VAL A 425 6.28 -33.92 -7.01
C VAL A 425 6.81 -32.50 -7.22
N PHE A 426 6.22 -31.50 -6.55
CA PHE A 426 6.64 -30.10 -6.71
C PHE A 426 8.00 -29.79 -6.10
N LYS A 427 8.56 -30.66 -5.25
CA LYS A 427 9.91 -30.51 -4.70
C LYS A 427 10.97 -30.75 -5.76
N THR A 428 10.74 -31.68 -6.67
CA THR A 428 11.65 -32.00 -7.77
C THR A 428 11.29 -31.25 -9.04
N ASN A 429 9.99 -31.12 -9.34
CA ASN A 429 9.46 -30.47 -10.54
C ASN A 429 8.62 -29.25 -10.13
N PRO A 430 9.23 -28.05 -10.00
CA PRO A 430 8.55 -26.89 -9.44
C PRO A 430 7.33 -26.45 -10.26
N PHE A 431 7.22 -26.76 -11.55
CA PHE A 431 6.03 -26.46 -12.37
C PHE A 431 4.97 -27.57 -12.38
N GLY A 432 5.25 -28.73 -11.77
CA GLY A 432 4.45 -29.95 -11.86
C GLY A 432 4.92 -30.88 -12.98
N LEU A 433 4.20 -31.98 -13.18
CA LEU A 433 4.40 -32.88 -14.32
C LEU A 433 3.67 -32.31 -15.55
N GLU A 434 4.25 -32.50 -16.74
CA GLU A 434 3.58 -32.13 -17.99
C GLU A 434 2.34 -33.01 -18.19
N ALA A 435 1.27 -32.46 -18.76
CA ALA A 435 -0.02 -33.16 -18.90
C ALA A 435 0.09 -34.51 -19.64
N ASP A 436 1.07 -34.64 -20.55
CA ASP A 436 1.34 -35.86 -21.32
C ASP A 436 1.95 -37.00 -20.46
N GLU A 437 2.58 -36.69 -19.32
CA GLU A 437 3.17 -37.68 -18.42
C GLU A 437 2.14 -38.27 -17.43
N VAL A 438 1.09 -37.51 -17.11
CA VAL A 438 0.01 -37.94 -16.19
C VAL A 438 -0.86 -39.03 -16.83
N GLU A 439 -1.06 -38.98 -18.16
CA GLU A 439 -1.78 -40.05 -18.89
C GLU A 439 -0.94 -41.34 -19.03
N GLY A 440 0.39 -41.25 -19.00
CA GLY A 440 1.29 -42.41 -19.08
C GLY A 440 1.35 -43.24 -17.80
N GLU A 441 1.18 -42.62 -16.63
CA GLU A 441 1.27 -43.29 -15.34
C GLU A 441 -0.07 -43.95 -14.94
N ALA A 442 -1.20 -43.34 -15.29
CA ALA A 442 -2.54 -43.93 -15.11
C ALA A 442 -2.80 -45.18 -16.01
N ALA A 443 -1.95 -45.41 -17.03
CA ALA A 443 -2.08 -46.50 -17.99
C ALA A 443 -1.30 -47.79 -17.62
N THR A 444 -0.69 -47.88 -16.42
CA THR A 444 -0.10 -49.14 -15.94
C THR A 444 -1.02 -49.84 -14.93
N PRO A 445 -1.88 -50.78 -15.37
CA PRO A 445 -2.49 -51.70 -14.42
C PRO A 445 -1.38 -52.57 -13.83
N ALA A 446 -1.24 -52.53 -12.50
CA ALA A 446 -0.39 -53.44 -11.75
C ALA A 446 -0.76 -54.88 -12.10
N ALA A 447 0.08 -55.52 -12.90
CA ALA A 447 0.08 -56.96 -13.11
C ALA A 447 1.11 -57.57 -12.17
N SER A 448 0.68 -57.98 -10.97
CA SER A 448 0.98 -59.27 -10.32
C SER A 448 0.39 -59.32 -8.91
#